data_AF-A0A0P0M9P0-F1
#
_entry.id   AF-A0A0P0M9P0-F1
#
_cell.length_a   1.000
_cell.length_b   1.000
_cell.length_c   1.000
_cell.angle_alpha   90.00
_cell.angle_beta   90.00
_cell.angle_gamma   90.00
#
_symmetry.space_group_name_H-M   'P 1'
#
loop_
_entity.id
_entity.type
_entity.pdbx_description
1 polymer ?
#
loop_
_entity_poly.entity_id
_entity_poly.type
_entity_poly.pdbx_seq_one_letter_code
_entity_poly.pdbx_strand_id
1 'polypeptide(L)'
;MSTSTQIGLLILLALVAANMPFFNQRILLLGPQRVSKPLVWRLMELVVLYFVVGGVGLAMENHGGQVAPQGWEFYAVTGTMFVTLAFPGFVYRYLMHRKH
;
A
#
# COMPACT_ATOMS: atom_id res chain seq x y z
N MET A 1 -15.45 18.15 1.42
CA MET A 1 -15.41 16.80 0.81
C MET A 1 -16.36 15.93 1.61
N SER A 2 -17.26 15.17 0.98
CA SER A 2 -18.08 14.22 1.74
C SER A 2 -17.20 13.06 2.23
N THR A 3 -17.53 12.50 3.39
CA THR A 3 -16.82 11.36 3.99
C THR A 3 -16.70 10.19 3.01
N SER A 4 -17.74 9.93 2.22
CA SER A 4 -17.75 8.88 1.19
C SER A 4 -16.68 9.11 0.11
N THR A 5 -16.46 10.36 -0.31
CA THR A 5 -15.42 10.68 -1.30
C THR A 5 -14.02 10.51 -0.71
N GLN A 6 -13.81 10.88 0.56
CA GLN A 6 -12.52 10.68 1.25
C GLN A 6 -12.16 9.20 1.35
N ILE A 7 -13.12 8.36 1.76
CA ILE A 7 -12.94 6.91 1.87
C ILE A 7 -12.63 6.31 0.50
N GLY A 8 -13.40 6.68 -0.54
CA GLY A 8 -13.16 6.21 -1.91
C GLY A 8 -11.76 6.56 -2.41
N LEU A 9 -11.29 7.78 -2.14
CA LEU A 9 -9.94 8.23 -2.50
C LEU A 9 -8.86 7.44 -1.76
N LEU A 10 -9.05 7.18 -0.46
CA LEU A 10 -8.12 6.38 0.35
C LEU A 10 -8.03 4.94 -0.15
N ILE A 11 -9.15 4.33 -0.53
CA ILE A 11 -9.16 2.97 -1.09
C ILE A 11 -8.41 2.96 -2.43
N LEU A 12 -8.66 3.93 -3.31
CA LEU A 12 -7.98 4.03 -4.60
C LEU A 12 -6.47 4.26 -4.41
N LEU A 13 -6.09 5.12 -3.47
CA LEU A 13 -4.70 5.34 -3.06
C LEU A 13 -4.07 4.04 -2.54
N ALA A 14 -4.77 3.31 -1.66
CA ALA A 14 -4.29 2.05 -1.11
C ALA A 14 -4.06 1.01 -2.22
N LEU A 15 -4.97 0.91 -3.18
CA LEU A 15 -4.87 -0.02 -4.31
C LEU A 15 -3.67 0.31 -5.20
N VAL A 16 -3.46 1.60 -5.53
CA VAL A 16 -2.31 2.03 -6.32
C VAL A 16 -1.00 1.81 -5.55
N ALA A 17 -0.95 2.23 -4.28
CA ALA A 17 0.23 2.11 -3.43
C ALA A 17 0.64 0.64 -3.20
N ALA A 18 -0.33 -0.24 -2.90
CA ALA A 18 -0.07 -1.66 -2.68
C ALA A 18 0.57 -2.36 -3.89
N ASN A 19 0.23 -1.90 -5.11
CA ASN A 19 0.73 -2.49 -6.36
C ASN A 19 2.02 -1.83 -6.89
N MET A 20 2.27 -0.57 -6.51
CA MET A 20 3.45 0.22 -6.89
C MET A 20 4.81 -0.49 -6.73
N PRO A 21 5.11 -1.18 -5.61
CA PRO A 21 6.43 -1.81 -5.40
C PRO A 21 6.68 -2.99 -6.35
N PHE A 22 5.64 -3.53 -6.99
CA PHE A 22 5.75 -4.61 -7.96
C PHE A 22 5.99 -4.09 -9.38
N PHE A 23 5.31 -3.01 -9.79
CA PHE A 23 5.49 -2.40 -11.11
C PHE A 23 6.80 -1.62 -11.23
N ASN A 24 7.28 -0.99 -10.15
CA ASN A 24 8.50 -0.18 -10.20
C ASN A 24 9.75 -0.95 -9.74
N GLN A 25 10.86 -0.77 -10.46
CA GLN A 25 12.18 -1.28 -10.07
C GLN A 25 12.98 -0.30 -9.19
N ARG A 26 12.47 0.92 -9.01
CA ARG A 26 13.04 1.91 -8.09
C ARG A 26 12.68 1.60 -6.65
N ILE A 27 13.60 1.87 -5.72
CA ILE A 27 13.33 1.73 -4.29
C ILE A 27 12.42 2.88 -3.86
N LEU A 28 11.25 2.61 -3.28
CA LEU A 28 10.32 3.66 -2.77
C LEU A 28 9.97 4.76 -3.79
N LEU A 29 10.02 4.46 -5.10
CA LEU A 29 9.95 5.43 -6.23
C LEU A 29 11.03 6.51 -6.31
N LEU A 30 11.71 6.83 -5.21
CA LEU A 30 12.71 7.91 -5.12
C LEU A 30 14.16 7.40 -5.16
N GLY A 31 14.39 6.12 -4.87
CA GLY A 31 15.71 5.52 -4.74
C GLY A 31 16.28 4.91 -6.03
N PRO A 32 17.55 4.45 -5.99
CA PRO A 32 18.26 3.94 -7.16
C PRO A 32 17.57 2.72 -7.75
N GLN A 33 17.54 2.67 -9.09
CA GLN A 33 16.95 1.58 -9.85
C GLN A 33 17.81 0.32 -9.70
N ARG A 34 17.26 -0.74 -9.08
CA ARG A 34 17.97 -2.02 -8.94
C ARG A 34 17.55 -2.98 -10.03
N VAL A 35 18.53 -3.50 -10.77
CA VAL A 35 18.36 -4.51 -11.84
C VAL A 35 17.74 -5.80 -11.27
N SER A 36 18.13 -6.19 -10.05
CA SER A 36 17.51 -7.28 -9.30
C SER A 36 17.04 -6.76 -7.93
N LYS A 37 15.72 -6.71 -7.75
CA LYS A 37 15.09 -6.27 -6.48
C LYS A 37 14.61 -7.50 -5.72
N PRO A 38 15.32 -7.91 -4.64
CA PRO A 38 14.97 -9.10 -3.87
C PRO A 38 13.59 -8.94 -3.24
N LEU A 39 12.91 -10.07 -3.01
CA LEU A 39 11.54 -10.09 -2.50
C LEU A 39 11.43 -9.39 -1.14
N VAL A 40 12.43 -9.56 -0.27
CA VAL A 40 12.52 -8.90 1.04
C VAL A 40 12.42 -7.38 0.91
N TRP A 41 13.07 -6.78 -0.09
CA TRP A 41 12.99 -5.33 -0.29
C TRP A 41 11.58 -4.88 -0.70
N ARG A 42 10.86 -5.68 -1.47
CA ARG A 42 9.46 -5.35 -1.84
C ARG A 42 8.52 -5.50 -0.67
N LEU A 43 8.74 -6.49 0.20
CA LEU A 43 7.98 -6.64 1.44
C LEU A 43 8.21 -5.45 2.38
N MET A 44 9.46 -5.02 2.54
CA MET A 44 9.79 -3.83 3.33
C MET A 44 9.08 -2.58 2.79
N GLU A 45 9.09 -2.38 1.46
CA GLU A 45 8.35 -1.27 0.85
C GLU A 45 6.85 -1.37 1.05
N LEU A 46 6.28 -2.57 0.95
CA LEU A 46 4.86 -2.79 1.17
C LEU A 46 4.46 -2.42 2.60
N VAL A 47 5.28 -2.79 3.58
CA VAL A 47 5.11 -2.38 4.98
C VAL A 47 5.19 -0.86 5.12
N VAL A 48 6.19 -0.22 4.51
CA VAL A 48 6.33 1.25 4.56
C VAL A 48 5.12 1.93 3.90
N LEU A 49 4.68 1.46 2.74
CA LEU A 49 3.54 2.02 2.01
C LEU A 49 2.23 1.83 2.77
N TYR A 50 2.07 0.71 3.47
CA TYR A 50 0.95 0.51 4.39
C TYR A 50 0.92 1.59 5.48
N PHE A 51 2.04 1.87 6.13
CA PHE A 51 2.12 2.93 7.15
C PHE A 51 1.88 4.33 6.56
N VAL A 52 2.37 4.60 5.34
CA VAL A 52 2.13 5.88 4.66
C VAL A 52 0.64 6.05 4.36
N VAL A 53 0.00 5.05 3.77
CA VAL A 53 -1.45 5.10 3.45
C VAL A 53 -2.30 5.18 4.71
N GLY A 54 -1.97 4.40 5.75
CA GLY A 54 -2.63 4.48 7.05
C GLY A 54 -2.48 5.85 7.70
N GLY A 55 -1.29 6.46 7.64
CA GLY A 55 -1.03 7.81 8.12
C GLY A 55 -1.82 8.88 7.35
N VAL A 56 -1.95 8.75 6.03
CA VAL A 56 -2.81 9.63 5.22
C VAL A 56 -4.28 9.46 5.62
N GLY A 57 -4.74 8.23 5.85
CA GLY A 57 -6.09 7.96 6.35
C GLY A 57 -6.38 8.65 7.68
N LEU A 58 -5.48 8.49 8.66
CA LEU A 58 -5.57 9.15 9.96
C LEU A 58 -5.54 10.68 9.84
N ALA A 59 -4.72 11.23 8.96
CA ALA A 59 -4.67 12.67 8.72
C ALA A 59 -5.98 13.20 8.10
N MET A 60 -6.60 12.43 7.21
CA MET A 60 -7.90 12.78 6.63
C MET A 60 -9.03 12.68 7.66
N GLU A 61 -8.98 11.68 8.56
CA GLU A 61 -9.94 11.48 9.64
C GLU A 61 -9.86 12.58 10.70
N ASN A 62 -8.64 12.98 11.10
CA ASN A 62 -8.40 14.14 11.97
C ASN A 62 -8.94 15.46 11.40
N HIS A 63 -9.00 15.58 10.07
CA HIS A 63 -9.55 16.77 9.42
C HIS A 63 -11.08 16.82 9.43
N GLY A 64 -11.74 15.68 9.60
CA GLY A 64 -13.20 15.52 9.56
C GLY A 64 -13.89 15.41 10.92
N GLY A 65 -13.14 15.27 12.02
CA GLY A 65 -13.69 15.14 13.37
C GLY A 65 -12.73 14.47 14.36
N GLN A 66 -13.29 13.88 15.41
CA GLN A 66 -12.53 13.15 16.44
C GLN A 66 -12.19 11.74 15.94
N VAL A 67 -10.91 11.39 15.92
CA VAL A 67 -10.45 10.03 15.56
C VAL A 67 -10.97 9.05 16.61
N ALA A 68 -11.74 8.06 16.17
CA ALA A 68 -12.21 7.00 17.05
C ALA A 68 -11.00 6.17 17.54
N PRO A 69 -11.02 5.67 18.80
CA PRO A 69 -9.94 4.80 19.28
C PRO A 69 -9.88 3.53 18.43
N GLN A 70 -8.84 3.43 17.59
CA GLN A 70 -8.57 2.26 16.74
C GLN A 70 -7.80 1.21 17.56
N GLY A 71 -8.38 0.02 17.72
CA GLY A 71 -7.73 -1.12 18.37
C GLY A 71 -6.65 -1.76 17.49
N TRP A 72 -5.90 -2.71 18.06
CA TRP A 72 -4.89 -3.47 17.31
C TRP A 72 -5.54 -4.28 16.16
N GLU A 73 -6.80 -4.67 16.32
CA GLU A 73 -7.62 -5.38 15.34
C GLU A 73 -7.76 -4.57 14.05
N PHE A 74 -7.94 -3.25 14.16
CA PHE A 74 -8.04 -2.37 13.01
C PHE A 74 -6.77 -2.42 12.15
N TYR A 75 -5.59 -2.39 12.79
CA TYR A 75 -4.31 -2.48 12.09
C TYR A 75 -4.10 -3.89 11.49
N ALA A 76 -4.52 -4.94 12.18
CA ALA A 76 -4.44 -6.30 11.64
C ALA A 76 -5.33 -6.49 10.39
N VAL A 77 -6.58 -6.01 10.43
CA VAL A 77 -7.52 -6.13 9.31
C VAL A 77 -7.09 -5.25 8.13
N THR A 78 -6.72 -3.99 8.37
CA THR A 78 -6.25 -3.10 7.29
C THR A 78 -4.93 -3.58 6.68
N GLY A 79 -4.02 -4.13 7.48
CA GLY A 79 -2.77 -4.72 7.00
C GLY A 79 -3.00 -5.94 6.11
N THR A 80 -3.85 -6.87 6.53
CA THR A 80 -4.21 -8.05 5.71
C THR A 80 -4.97 -7.66 4.43
N MET A 81 -5.85 -6.66 4.49
CA MET A 81 -6.49 -6.07 3.32
C MET A 81 -5.45 -5.48 2.34
N PHE A 82 -4.47 -4.71 2.84
CA PHE A 82 -3.43 -4.11 2.03
C PHE A 82 -2.55 -5.17 1.32
N VAL A 83 -2.20 -6.25 2.03
CA VAL A 83 -1.49 -7.40 1.44
C VAL A 83 -2.33 -8.08 0.35
N THR A 84 -3.65 -8.19 0.56
CA THR A 84 -4.56 -8.75 -0.44
C THR A 84 -4.61 -7.88 -1.70
N LEU A 85 -4.65 -6.55 -1.55
CA LEU A 85 -4.60 -5.60 -2.67
C LEU A 85 -3.28 -5.63 -3.44
N ALA A 86 -2.18 -6.02 -2.80
CA ALA A 86 -0.87 -6.18 -3.43
C ALA A 86 -0.74 -7.46 -4.28
N PHE A 87 -1.68 -8.41 -4.14
CA PHE A 87 -1.67 -9.68 -4.86
C PHE A 87 -1.59 -9.55 -6.40
N PRO A 88 -2.38 -8.72 -7.10
CA PRO A 88 -2.28 -8.58 -8.55
C PRO A 88 -0.89 -8.15 -9.03
N GLY A 89 -0.24 -7.19 -8.35
CA GLY A 89 1.14 -6.79 -8.64
C GLY A 89 2.14 -7.93 -8.42
N PHE A 90 1.94 -8.71 -7.34
CA PHE A 90 2.74 -9.91 -7.08
C PHE A 90 2.62 -10.94 -8.23
N VAL A 91 1.39 -11.29 -8.63
CA VAL A 91 1.13 -12.26 -9.70
C VAL A 91 1.72 -11.78 -11.02
N TYR A 92 1.47 -10.53 -11.41
CA TYR A 92 1.96 -9.97 -12.67
C TYR A 92 3.49 -10.07 -12.80
N ARG A 93 4.22 -9.84 -11.70
CA ARG A 93 5.68 -9.84 -11.74
C ARG A 93 6.33 -11.20 -11.53
N TYR A 94 5.75 -12.06 -10.69
CA TYR A 94 6.36 -13.34 -10.34
C TYR A 94 5.81 -14.53 -11.13
N LEU A 95 4.54 -14.47 -11.57
CA LEU A 95 3.92 -15.52 -12.36
C LEU A 95 3.92 -15.20 -13.86
N MET A 96 3.52 -13.99 -14.28
CA MET A 96 3.42 -13.68 -15.72
C MET A 96 4.76 -13.33 -16.39
N HIS A 97 5.69 -12.70 -15.68
CA HIS A 97 6.98 -12.26 -16.26
C HIS A 97 8.10 -13.31 -16.24
N ARG A 98 7.77 -14.59 -15.99
CA ARG A 98 8.71 -15.67 -16.33
C ARG A 98 8.75 -15.79 -17.85
N LYS A 99 9.66 -15.04 -18.47
CA LYS A 99 10.13 -15.36 -19.83
C LYS A 99 10.67 -16.78 -19.78
N HIS A 100 9.96 -17.71 -20.42
CA HIS A 100 10.58 -18.92 -20.94
C HIS A 100 11.65 -18.53 -21.97
#